data_AF-A0A3D3HKH9-F1
#
_entry.id   AF-A0A3D3HKH9-F1
#
_cell.length_a   1.000
_cell.length_b   1.000
_cell.length_c   1.000
_cell.angle_alpha   90.00
_cell.angle_beta   90.00
_cell.angle_gamma   90.00
#
_symmetry.space_group_name_H-M   'P 1'
#
loop_
_entity.id
_entity.type
_entity.pdbx_description
1 polymer ?
#
loop_
_entity_poly.entity_id
_entity_poly.type
_entity_poly.pdbx_seq_one_letter_code
_entity_poly.pdbx_strand_id
1 'polypeptide(L)'
;MPIVIGVVDKTTRITKKAGPSVKNGVSVLKAIPGVDYVLVDKQTGAAPQKVIMVRDGNNLKLFLMGEEEPSIIIEDYYLVPGQIIGETAGKQVHDYTPQSAVEHDNIGNMADKQASVQQQGDKILAPITWESSGIGWELLAFLGLTAAAGTVVAVSKDHKSGDDHNNDDSSNGNTDSGSKDNGNTGKEPGTDGKEPGTDG
;
A
#
# COMPACT_ATOMS: atom_id res chain seq x y z
N MET A 1 4.53 6.01 1.12
CA MET A 1 3.31 5.29 0.66
C MET A 1 2.10 6.14 1.05
N PRO A 2 1.00 6.20 0.29
CA PRO A 2 -0.03 7.20 0.59
C PRO A 2 -0.86 6.82 1.81
N ILE A 3 -0.69 7.52 2.94
CA ILE A 3 -1.56 7.40 4.13
C ILE A 3 -2.84 8.23 4.01
N VAL A 4 -3.80 7.96 4.90
CA VAL A 4 -4.92 8.83 5.27
C VAL A 4 -4.97 9.01 6.79
N ILE A 5 -5.73 10.02 7.19
CA ILE A 5 -6.07 10.32 8.58
C ILE A 5 -7.59 10.28 8.75
N GLY A 6 -8.06 9.56 9.77
CA GLY A 6 -9.42 9.59 10.27
C GLY A 6 -9.50 10.39 11.57
N VAL A 7 -10.70 10.85 11.92
CA VAL A 7 -10.97 11.49 13.21
C VAL A 7 -11.92 10.61 14.01
N VAL A 8 -11.54 10.31 15.26
CA VAL A 8 -12.26 9.42 16.17
C VAL A 8 -12.83 10.27 17.29
N ASP A 9 -14.15 10.31 17.43
CA ASP A 9 -14.78 11.00 18.55
C ASP A 9 -14.39 10.33 19.88
N LYS A 10 -13.83 11.10 20.83
CA LYS A 10 -13.29 10.54 22.08
C LYS A 10 -14.35 9.88 22.97
N THR A 11 -15.62 10.23 22.81
CA THR A 11 -16.72 9.77 23.69
C THR A 11 -17.38 8.50 23.15
N THR A 12 -17.67 8.47 21.86
CA THR A 12 -18.40 7.40 21.17
C THR A 12 -17.49 6.39 20.49
N ARG A 13 -16.20 6.72 20.30
CA ARG A 13 -15.21 5.96 19.50
C ARG A 13 -15.64 5.71 18.04
N ILE A 14 -16.60 6.50 17.54
CA ILE A 14 -17.00 6.48 16.14
C ILE A 14 -15.95 7.22 15.31
N THR A 15 -15.47 6.58 14.25
CA THR A 15 -14.45 7.09 13.35
C THR A 15 -15.06 7.62 12.06
N LYS A 16 -14.77 8.89 11.77
CA LYS A 16 -15.17 9.61 10.56
C LYS A 16 -13.95 9.92 9.71
N LYS A 17 -14.15 10.13 8.41
CA LYS A 17 -13.05 10.47 7.50
C LYS A 17 -12.67 11.91 7.77
N ALA A 18 -11.39 12.20 8.02
CA ALA A 18 -10.96 13.58 8.03
C ALA A 18 -11.14 14.18 6.63
N GLY A 19 -11.43 15.48 6.56
CA GLY A 19 -11.42 16.24 5.31
C GLY A 19 -10.18 17.13 5.21
N PRO A 20 -8.95 16.58 5.06
CA PRO A 20 -7.79 17.42 4.84
C PRO A 20 -7.87 18.09 3.48
N SER A 21 -7.53 19.37 3.43
CA SER A 21 -7.34 20.12 2.18
C SER A 21 -5.93 19.85 1.66
N VAL A 22 -5.81 19.52 0.36
CA VAL A 22 -4.48 19.37 -0.25
C VAL A 22 -3.89 20.76 -0.53
N LYS A 23 -2.74 21.07 0.08
CA LYS A 23 -1.97 22.30 -0.14
C LYS A 23 -0.59 21.89 -0.66
N ASN A 24 -0.23 22.29 -1.88
CA ASN A 24 1.04 21.92 -2.53
C ASN A 24 1.35 20.41 -2.46
N GLY A 25 0.38 19.55 -2.77
CA GLY A 25 0.53 18.08 -2.68
C GLY A 25 0.36 17.47 -1.28
N VAL A 26 0.67 18.23 -0.23
CA VAL A 26 0.56 17.83 1.18
C VAL A 26 -0.90 17.82 1.66
N SER A 27 -1.30 16.80 2.44
CA SER A 27 -2.63 16.73 3.06
C SER A 27 -2.67 17.53 4.37
N VAL A 28 -3.44 18.61 4.42
CA VAL A 28 -3.47 19.53 5.58
C VAL A 28 -4.83 19.53 6.27
N LEU A 29 -4.85 19.10 7.52
CA LEU A 29 -6.02 19.04 8.40
C LEU A 29 -5.94 20.12 9.48
N LYS A 30 -7.05 20.74 9.86
CA LYS A 30 -7.11 21.60 11.06
C LYS A 30 -7.44 20.74 12.29
N ALA A 31 -6.75 20.97 13.41
CA ALA A 31 -7.04 20.25 14.64
C ALA A 31 -8.49 20.47 15.09
N ILE A 32 -9.16 19.39 15.50
CA ILE A 32 -10.57 19.38 15.89
C ILE A 32 -10.68 19.11 17.40
N PRO A 33 -11.43 19.92 18.17
CA PRO A 33 -11.69 19.63 19.59
C PRO A 33 -12.42 18.31 19.78
N GLY A 34 -12.08 17.57 20.84
CA GLY A 34 -12.81 16.36 21.24
C GLY A 34 -12.51 15.08 20.44
N VAL A 35 -11.61 15.10 19.45
CA VAL A 35 -11.23 13.89 18.69
C VAL A 35 -9.83 13.38 19.05
N ASP A 36 -9.62 12.08 18.79
CA ASP A 36 -8.32 11.47 18.50
C ASP A 36 -8.16 11.35 16.97
N TYR A 37 -6.94 11.07 16.48
CA TYR A 37 -6.64 10.93 15.06
C TYR A 37 -6.13 9.53 14.76
N VAL A 38 -6.78 8.81 13.86
CA VAL A 38 -6.33 7.47 13.44
C VAL A 38 -5.55 7.54 12.12
N LEU A 39 -4.37 6.92 12.06
CA LEU A 39 -3.58 6.78 10.84
C LEU A 39 -3.86 5.44 10.15
N VAL A 40 -4.01 5.47 8.83
CA VAL A 40 -4.23 4.27 8.00
C VAL A 40 -3.41 4.38 6.72
N ASP A 41 -2.65 3.34 6.37
CA ASP A 41 -1.99 3.19 5.07
C ASP A 41 -3.02 2.71 4.03
N LYS A 42 -3.11 3.40 2.88
CA LYS A 42 -4.09 3.04 1.83
C LYS A 42 -3.82 1.69 1.16
N GLN A 43 -2.61 1.15 1.26
CA GLN A 43 -2.22 -0.11 0.64
C GLN A 43 -2.54 -1.32 1.53
N THR A 44 -2.42 -1.19 2.85
CA THR A 44 -2.68 -2.31 3.80
C THR A 44 -4.05 -2.25 4.45
N GLY A 45 -4.71 -1.08 4.47
CA GLY A 45 -5.93 -0.86 5.23
C GLY A 45 -5.72 -0.84 6.76
N ALA A 46 -4.45 -0.84 7.21
CA ALA A 46 -4.03 -0.85 8.61
C ALA A 46 -3.09 0.33 8.91
N ALA A 47 -2.79 0.55 10.18
CA ALA A 47 -1.89 1.60 10.64
C ALA A 47 -0.44 1.41 10.12
N PRO A 48 0.26 2.50 9.72
CA PRO A 48 1.70 2.46 9.49
C PRO A 48 2.46 2.08 10.76
N GLN A 49 3.33 1.07 10.70
CA GLN A 49 4.09 0.62 11.88
C GLN A 49 4.97 1.71 12.49
N LYS A 50 5.51 2.62 11.65
CA LYS A 50 6.40 3.72 12.05
C LYS A 50 6.14 4.99 11.24
N VAL A 51 6.19 6.14 11.92
CA VAL A 51 5.95 7.48 11.37
C VAL A 51 6.94 8.44 12.02
N ILE A 52 7.65 9.26 11.23
CA ILE A 52 8.40 10.39 11.75
C ILE A 52 7.39 11.50 12.01
N MET A 53 7.31 11.97 13.25
CA MET A 53 6.52 13.14 13.59
C MET A 53 7.46 14.30 13.94
N VAL A 54 7.10 15.51 13.54
CA VAL A 54 7.90 16.72 13.74
C VAL A 54 6.99 17.84 14.23
N ARG A 55 7.40 18.51 15.31
CA ARG A 55 6.71 19.72 15.78
C ARG A 55 7.15 20.94 14.98
N ASP A 56 6.20 21.75 14.54
CA ASP A 56 6.45 23.03 13.89
C ASP A 56 5.55 24.12 14.47
N GLY A 57 6.03 24.76 15.54
CA GLY A 57 5.27 25.70 16.36
C GLY A 57 4.09 25.03 17.05
N ASN A 58 2.89 25.32 16.56
CA ASN A 58 1.63 24.70 17.01
C ASN A 58 1.20 23.50 16.15
N ASN A 59 1.88 23.24 15.04
CA ASN A 59 1.51 22.22 14.07
C ASN A 59 2.25 20.90 14.33
N LEU A 60 1.61 19.79 13.99
CA LEU A 60 2.25 18.46 13.92
C LEU A 60 2.39 18.06 12.45
N LYS A 61 3.61 17.79 12.00
CA LYS A 61 3.89 17.22 10.67
C LYS A 61 4.16 15.74 10.80
N LEU A 62 3.62 14.94 9.88
CA LEU A 62 3.79 13.51 9.82
C LEU A 62 4.43 13.14 8.48
N PHE A 63 5.52 12.39 8.55
CA PHE A 63 6.32 11.91 7.43
C PHE A 63 6.44 10.39 7.53
N LEU A 64 6.41 9.69 6.39
CA LEU A 64 6.73 8.27 6.35
C LEU A 64 8.22 8.05 6.13
N MET A 65 8.68 6.82 6.43
CA MET A 65 10.08 6.45 6.25
C MET A 65 10.48 6.64 4.76
N GLY A 66 11.42 7.54 4.50
CA GLY A 66 11.93 7.84 3.15
C GLY A 66 11.14 8.89 2.36
N GLU A 67 10.19 9.61 2.97
CA GLU A 67 9.53 10.77 2.34
C GLU A 67 10.19 12.08 2.82
N GLU A 68 10.64 12.93 1.89
CA GLU A 68 11.27 14.24 2.19
C GLU A 68 10.22 15.33 2.55
N GLU A 69 9.03 15.22 1.98
CA GLU A 69 7.89 16.10 2.27
C GLU A 69 6.92 15.44 3.28
N PRO A 70 6.23 16.22 4.13
CA PRO A 70 5.27 15.67 5.08
C PRO A 70 4.04 15.14 4.34
N SER A 71 3.72 13.86 4.52
CA SER A 71 2.52 13.26 3.94
C SER A 71 1.24 13.88 4.51
N ILE A 72 1.24 14.25 5.80
CA ILE A 72 0.12 14.91 6.50
C ILE A 72 0.63 16.03 7.42
N ILE A 73 -0.11 17.14 7.50
CA ILE A 73 0.07 18.19 8.52
C ILE A 73 -1.25 18.37 9.29
N ILE A 74 -1.18 18.37 10.62
CA ILE A 74 -2.27 18.78 11.51
C ILE A 74 -1.94 20.19 12.03
N GLU A 75 -2.63 21.20 11.50
CA GLU A 75 -2.52 22.59 11.94
C GLU A 75 -3.10 22.77 13.35
N ASP A 76 -2.40 23.54 14.20
CA ASP A 76 -2.79 23.86 15.59
C ASP A 76 -3.00 22.65 16.52
N TYR A 77 -2.42 21.48 16.19
CA TYR A 77 -2.43 20.28 17.02
C TYR A 77 -2.04 20.54 18.49
N TYR A 78 -1.01 21.35 18.74
CA TYR A 78 -0.55 21.64 20.11
C TYR A 78 -1.43 22.67 20.86
N LEU A 79 -2.40 23.31 20.18
CA LEU A 79 -3.46 24.09 20.83
C LEU A 79 -4.68 23.22 21.16
N VAL A 80 -4.92 22.16 20.37
CA VAL A 80 -6.09 21.27 20.48
C VAL A 80 -5.68 19.79 20.34
N PRO A 81 -4.99 19.22 21.33
CA PRO A 81 -4.38 17.89 21.21
C PRO A 81 -5.39 16.73 21.22
N GLY A 82 -5.17 15.78 20.31
CA GLY A 82 -5.80 14.46 20.26
C GLY A 82 -4.75 13.37 20.24
N GLN A 83 -5.04 12.18 20.75
CA GLN A 83 -4.08 11.07 20.63
C GLN A 83 -3.92 10.72 19.16
N ILE A 84 -2.69 10.43 18.72
CA ILE A 84 -2.47 9.77 17.42
C ILE A 84 -2.50 8.27 17.68
N ILE A 85 -3.38 7.55 16.96
CA ILE A 85 -3.66 6.12 17.18
C ILE A 85 -3.63 5.35 15.86
N GLY A 86 -3.52 4.02 15.94
CA GLY A 86 -3.48 3.14 14.78
C GLY A 86 -4.24 1.83 15.02
N GLU A 87 -5.06 1.42 14.05
CA GLU A 87 -5.71 0.10 14.02
C GLU A 87 -4.84 -0.91 13.25
N THR A 88 -4.51 -2.05 13.87
CA THR A 88 -3.79 -3.14 13.19
C THR A 88 -4.70 -3.93 12.25
N ALA A 89 -4.11 -4.74 11.36
CA ALA A 89 -4.87 -5.73 10.58
C ALA A 89 -5.69 -6.70 11.47
N GLY A 90 -5.25 -6.94 12.71
CA GLY A 90 -5.96 -7.71 13.73
C GLY A 90 -7.04 -6.92 14.51
N LYS A 91 -7.43 -5.73 14.03
CA LYS A 91 -8.44 -4.83 14.63
C LYS A 91 -8.16 -4.38 16.07
N GLN A 92 -6.91 -4.50 16.52
CA GLN A 92 -6.46 -3.88 17.77
C GLN A 92 -6.09 -2.42 17.51
N VAL A 93 -6.62 -1.52 18.32
CA VAL A 93 -6.27 -0.10 18.29
C VAL A 93 -5.19 0.15 19.33
N HIS A 94 -4.12 0.84 18.96
CA HIS A 94 -3.00 1.21 19.85
C HIS A 94 -2.68 2.70 19.70
N ASP A 95 -1.99 3.28 20.67
CA ASP A 95 -1.39 4.61 20.51
C ASP A 95 -0.05 4.56 19.76
N TYR A 96 0.44 5.73 19.34
CA TYR A 96 1.80 5.90 18.85
C TYR A 96 2.71 6.38 19.99
N THR A 97 3.85 5.71 20.15
CA THR A 97 4.85 5.97 21.21
C THR A 97 6.24 6.16 20.60
N PRO A 98 7.14 6.93 21.24
CA PRO A 98 8.46 7.20 20.68
C PRO A 98 9.33 5.94 20.71
N GLN A 99 9.95 5.61 19.58
CA GLN A 99 10.87 4.46 19.46
C GLN A 99 12.10 4.59 20.40
N SER A 100 12.46 5.81 20.80
CA SER A 100 13.52 6.07 21.79
C SER A 100 13.13 5.71 23.23
N ALA A 101 11.85 5.49 23.51
CA ALA A 101 11.26 5.37 24.86
C ALA A 101 11.50 6.57 25.79
N VAL A 102 11.87 7.74 25.24
CA VAL A 102 12.09 8.98 26.00
C VAL A 102 10.79 9.79 26.10
N GLU A 103 10.38 10.20 27.31
CA GLU A 103 9.10 10.93 27.47
C GLU A 103 9.06 12.29 26.76
N HIS A 104 10.20 12.96 26.58
CA HIS A 104 10.30 14.19 25.78
C HIS A 104 10.14 13.97 24.27
N ASP A 105 10.30 12.74 23.78
CA ASP A 105 10.05 12.37 22.37
C ASP A 105 8.59 11.97 22.12
N ASN A 106 7.75 11.89 23.16
CA ASN A 106 6.32 11.63 23.04
C ASN A 106 5.60 12.82 22.39
N ILE A 107 4.67 12.55 21.48
CA ILE A 107 3.97 13.51 20.61
C ILE A 107 3.40 14.72 21.39
N GLY A 108 2.90 14.54 22.61
CA GLY A 108 2.38 15.64 23.44
C GLY A 108 3.45 16.54 24.07
N ASN A 109 4.68 16.04 24.23
CA ASN A 109 5.77 16.64 25.01
C ASN A 109 6.89 17.24 24.15
N MET A 110 6.91 16.95 22.84
CA MET A 110 7.96 17.43 21.92
C MET A 110 8.11 18.96 21.95
N ALA A 111 9.36 19.42 22.03
CA ALA A 111 9.76 20.81 21.87
C ALA A 111 9.61 21.29 20.41
N ASP A 112 9.60 22.60 20.18
CA ASP A 112 9.52 23.13 18.82
C ASP A 112 10.73 22.67 17.97
N LYS A 113 10.48 22.39 16.69
CA LYS A 113 11.42 21.81 15.71
C LYS A 113 11.98 20.42 16.04
N GLN A 114 11.57 19.81 17.16
CA GLN A 114 11.95 18.43 17.49
C GLN A 114 11.30 17.46 16.49
N ALA A 115 12.07 16.46 16.09
CA ALA A 115 11.62 15.33 15.29
C ALA A 115 11.77 14.04 16.10
N SER A 116 10.79 13.14 16.03
CA SER A 116 10.77 11.88 16.76
C SER A 116 10.19 10.76 15.88
N VAL A 117 10.83 9.59 15.90
CA VAL A 117 10.31 8.39 15.25
C VAL A 117 9.30 7.75 16.20
N GLN A 118 8.02 7.88 15.86
CA GLN A 118 6.94 7.20 16.56
C GLN A 118 6.74 5.81 15.94
N GLN A 119 6.42 4.83 16.79
CA GLN A 119 6.00 3.50 16.39
C GLN A 119 4.70 3.12 17.12
N GLN A 120 4.03 2.07 16.67
CA GLN A 120 2.84 1.58 17.38
C GLN A 120 3.24 1.04 18.76
N GLY A 121 2.59 1.52 19.83
CA GLY A 121 2.88 1.12 21.20
C GLY A 121 2.25 -0.22 21.60
N ASP A 122 2.68 -0.77 22.74
CA ASP A 122 2.16 -2.04 23.27
C ASP A 122 0.75 -1.92 23.91
N LYS A 123 0.25 -0.69 24.05
CA LYS A 123 -0.96 -0.37 24.80
C LYS A 123 -2.21 -0.45 23.92
N ILE A 124 -2.89 -1.59 24.00
CA ILE A 124 -4.22 -1.77 23.42
C ILE A 124 -5.20 -0.77 24.05
N LEU A 125 -5.82 0.04 23.19
CA LEU A 125 -6.85 1.02 23.51
C LEU A 125 -8.25 0.45 23.32
N ALA A 126 -9.26 1.19 23.77
CA ALA A 126 -10.65 0.90 23.40
C ALA A 126 -10.81 0.91 21.87
N PRO A 127 -11.50 -0.11 21.29
CA PRO A 127 -11.68 -0.23 19.85
C PRO A 127 -12.44 0.97 19.27
N ILE A 128 -12.40 1.08 17.94
CA ILE A 128 -13.07 2.14 17.18
C ILE A 128 -14.08 1.55 16.21
N THR A 129 -15.15 2.30 15.94
CA THR A 129 -16.23 1.89 15.03
C THR A 129 -16.23 2.81 13.82
N TRP A 130 -15.85 2.29 12.65
CA TRP A 130 -15.86 3.07 11.41
C TRP A 130 -17.30 3.40 10.99
N GLU A 131 -17.58 4.69 10.76
CA GLU A 131 -18.92 5.14 10.37
C GLU A 131 -19.24 4.72 8.93
N SER A 132 -20.18 3.78 8.78
CA SER A 132 -20.52 3.14 7.49
C SER A 132 -21.46 3.96 6.59
N SER A 133 -21.75 5.21 6.93
CA SER A 133 -22.73 6.04 6.21
C SER A 133 -22.19 6.60 4.88
N GLY A 134 -21.97 5.70 3.91
CA GLY A 134 -21.86 6.04 2.48
C GLY A 134 -20.50 5.79 1.81
N ILE A 135 -20.14 4.51 1.59
CA ILE A 135 -19.25 3.99 0.52
C ILE A 135 -17.75 4.45 0.57
N GLY A 136 -17.41 5.56 1.21
CA GLY A 136 -16.15 6.31 1.03
C GLY A 136 -14.84 5.71 1.60
N TRP A 137 -14.89 4.46 2.08
CA TRP A 137 -13.74 3.72 2.64
C TRP A 137 -13.63 2.27 2.15
N GLU A 138 -14.66 1.71 1.51
CA GLU A 138 -14.80 0.25 1.33
C GLU A 138 -13.72 -0.37 0.42
N LEU A 139 -13.03 0.45 -0.38
CA LEU A 139 -11.86 0.02 -1.16
C LEU A 139 -10.60 -0.28 -0.32
N LEU A 140 -10.55 0.14 0.96
CA LEU A 140 -9.45 -0.24 1.87
C LEU A 140 -9.52 -1.70 2.33
N ALA A 141 -10.61 -2.43 2.03
CA ALA A 141 -10.82 -3.81 2.47
C ALA A 141 -10.17 -4.88 1.58
N PHE A 142 -9.66 -4.53 0.39
CA PHE A 142 -9.35 -5.51 -0.67
C PHE A 142 -7.89 -5.98 -0.78
N LEU A 143 -6.99 -5.62 0.15
CA LEU A 143 -5.56 -5.93 0.06
C LEU A 143 -5.00 -6.75 1.25
N GLY A 144 -5.86 -7.47 1.99
CA GLY A 144 -5.43 -8.19 3.21
C GLY A 144 -6.11 -9.52 3.56
N LEU A 145 -7.08 -10.02 2.78
CA LEU A 145 -7.83 -11.24 3.14
C LEU A 145 -8.02 -12.21 1.96
N THR A 146 -7.16 -13.23 1.90
CA THR A 146 -7.40 -14.47 1.14
C THR A 146 -8.13 -15.49 2.03
N ALA A 147 -9.45 -15.59 1.89
CA ALA A 147 -10.26 -16.62 2.56
C ALA A 147 -11.36 -17.14 1.61
N ALA A 148 -11.63 -18.45 1.65
CA ALA A 148 -12.43 -19.12 0.63
C ALA A 148 -13.95 -19.13 0.95
N ALA A 149 -14.70 -18.30 0.23
CA ALA A 149 -16.12 -18.51 -0.08
C ALA A 149 -16.43 -17.87 -1.45
N GLY A 150 -17.17 -18.57 -2.31
CA GLY A 150 -17.22 -18.24 -3.74
C GLY A 150 -18.12 -17.06 -4.12
N THR A 151 -17.56 -15.86 -4.23
CA THR A 151 -18.13 -14.75 -5.02
C THR A 151 -17.08 -14.18 -5.97
N VAL A 152 -17.19 -14.50 -7.27
CA VAL A 152 -16.22 -14.06 -8.29
C VAL A 152 -16.59 -12.66 -8.79
N VAL A 153 -15.81 -11.65 -8.39
CA VAL A 153 -15.89 -10.32 -9.01
C VAL A 153 -15.13 -10.35 -10.34
N ALA A 154 -15.86 -10.54 -11.43
CA ALA A 154 -15.28 -10.63 -12.78
C ALA A 154 -14.79 -9.26 -13.29
N VAL A 155 -13.49 -9.00 -13.20
CA VAL A 155 -12.83 -7.96 -13.99
C VAL A 155 -12.61 -8.48 -15.42
N SER A 156 -13.60 -8.28 -16.28
CA SER A 156 -13.49 -8.54 -17.72
C SER A 156 -12.47 -7.59 -18.36
N LYS A 157 -11.29 -8.11 -18.69
CA LYS A 157 -10.37 -7.53 -19.68
C LYS A 157 -10.39 -8.38 -20.94
N ASP A 158 -11.47 -8.26 -21.71
CA ASP A 158 -11.67 -8.97 -22.97
C ASP A 158 -10.82 -8.36 -24.09
N HIS A 159 -9.56 -8.81 -24.19
CA HIS A 159 -8.76 -8.75 -25.41
C HIS A 159 -8.09 -10.11 -25.63
N LYS A 160 -8.86 -11.07 -26.17
CA LYS A 160 -8.32 -12.36 -26.58
C LYS A 160 -7.42 -12.20 -27.80
N SER A 161 -6.26 -12.87 -27.80
CA SER A 161 -5.60 -13.25 -29.04
C SER A 161 -6.47 -14.29 -29.78
N GLY A 162 -6.34 -14.33 -31.11
CA GLY A 162 -7.08 -15.24 -31.97
C GLY A 162 -6.24 -15.64 -33.17
N ASP A 163 -5.26 -16.52 -32.91
CA ASP A 163 -4.70 -17.36 -33.96
C ASP A 163 -5.69 -18.49 -34.24
N ASP A 164 -6.23 -18.57 -35.45
CA ASP A 164 -6.98 -19.73 -35.94
C ASP A 164 -6.51 -20.04 -37.37
N HIS A 165 -6.04 -21.27 -37.58
CA HIS A 165 -5.62 -21.75 -38.89
C HIS A 165 -6.84 -22.08 -39.76
N ASN A 166 -6.75 -21.79 -41.06
CA ASN A 166 -7.46 -22.55 -42.09
C ASN A 166 -6.55 -22.76 -43.30
N ASN A 167 -6.41 -24.01 -43.72
CA ASN A 167 -5.95 -24.36 -45.05
C ASN A 167 -7.19 -24.53 -45.94
N ASP A 168 -7.17 -24.03 -47.17
CA ASP A 168 -7.70 -24.74 -48.33
C ASP A 168 -7.24 -24.07 -49.64
N ASP A 169 -7.53 -24.70 -50.77
CA ASP A 169 -6.57 -24.83 -51.88
C ASP A 169 -6.91 -24.03 -53.16
N SER A 170 -5.86 -23.82 -53.99
CA SER A 170 -5.85 -23.30 -55.37
C SER A 170 -6.08 -21.77 -55.53
N SER A 171 -5.60 -21.11 -56.60
CA SER A 171 -5.01 -21.63 -57.84
C SER A 171 -3.99 -20.70 -58.55
N ASN A 172 -3.00 -21.32 -59.19
CA ASN A 172 -2.40 -21.03 -60.51
C ASN A 172 -1.63 -19.70 -60.80
N GLY A 173 -0.46 -19.83 -61.47
CA GLY A 173 0.37 -18.75 -62.02
C GLY A 173 1.86 -18.87 -61.63
N ASN A 174 2.69 -19.75 -62.22
CA ASN A 174 3.39 -19.57 -63.52
C ASN A 174 4.04 -18.17 -63.63
N THR A 175 5.35 -17.95 -63.64
CA THR A 175 6.52 -18.68 -64.22
C THR A 175 7.78 -18.30 -63.37
N ASP A 176 9.04 -18.76 -63.49
CA ASP A 176 9.81 -19.54 -64.49
C ASP A 176 11.04 -20.28 -63.85
N SER A 177 11.85 -20.92 -64.70
CA SER A 177 13.19 -21.51 -64.60
C SER A 177 14.14 -21.15 -63.42
N GLY A 178 14.85 -22.18 -62.92
CA GLY A 178 15.89 -22.02 -61.89
C GLY A 178 16.71 -23.28 -61.53
N SER A 179 16.80 -24.30 -62.40
CA SER A 179 17.47 -25.57 -62.05
C SER A 179 19.00 -25.51 -62.23
N LYS A 180 19.75 -25.88 -61.18
CA LYS A 180 21.11 -26.46 -61.25
C LYS A 180 21.59 -27.05 -59.92
N ASP A 181 22.56 -27.95 -60.09
CA ASP A 181 23.36 -28.71 -59.11
C ASP A 181 23.89 -27.87 -57.92
N ASN A 182 24.36 -28.46 -56.81
CA ASN A 182 25.01 -29.77 -56.71
C ASN A 182 24.91 -30.37 -55.30
N GLY A 183 24.97 -31.71 -55.19
CA GLY A 183 24.85 -32.43 -53.91
C GLY A 183 26.19 -32.95 -53.37
N ASN A 184 26.26 -33.20 -52.06
CA ASN A 184 27.23 -34.14 -51.50
C ASN A 184 26.75 -34.76 -50.16
N THR A 185 27.28 -35.95 -49.85
CA THR A 185 27.27 -36.76 -48.60
C THR A 185 26.77 -36.15 -47.28
N GLY A 186 26.17 -36.92 -46.35
CA GLY A 186 26.07 -38.38 -46.27
C GLY A 186 25.29 -38.87 -45.02
N LYS A 187 25.29 -40.18 -44.74
CA LYS A 187 24.41 -40.84 -43.75
C LYS A 187 24.80 -40.69 -42.27
N GLU A 188 23.77 -40.81 -41.44
CA GLU A 188 23.69 -41.15 -40.00
C GLU A 188 24.28 -42.56 -39.70
N PRO A 189 24.18 -43.14 -38.46
CA PRO A 189 23.77 -42.60 -37.14
C PRO A 189 24.75 -42.99 -35.99
N GLY A 190 24.39 -42.77 -34.72
CA GLY A 190 25.00 -43.50 -33.59
C GLY A 190 24.88 -42.85 -32.20
N THR A 191 24.63 -43.66 -31.17
CA THR A 191 24.61 -43.28 -29.74
C THR A 191 25.84 -43.79 -29.00
N ASP A 192 26.28 -43.09 -27.95
CA ASP A 192 26.84 -43.55 -26.66
C ASP A 192 27.50 -42.34 -25.95
N GLY A 193 27.57 -42.20 -24.62
CA GLY A 193 27.08 -43.01 -23.51
C GLY A 193 27.24 -42.28 -22.14
N LYS A 194 26.77 -42.91 -21.06
CA LYS A 194 26.97 -42.51 -19.62
C LYS A 194 28.45 -42.65 -19.18
N GLU A 195 29.00 -42.15 -18.05
CA GLU A 195 28.44 -41.72 -16.75
C GLU A 195 29.35 -40.64 -16.02
N PRO A 196 29.51 -40.46 -14.66
CA PRO A 196 29.64 -39.11 -14.07
C PRO A 196 30.91 -38.82 -13.21
N GLY A 197 30.98 -37.61 -12.63
CA GLY A 197 31.81 -37.23 -11.46
C GLY A 197 31.22 -35.98 -10.78
N THR A 198 30.64 -36.06 -9.58
CA THR A 198 31.24 -36.09 -8.22
C THR A 198 31.63 -34.72 -7.67
N ASP A 199 31.10 -34.40 -6.48
CA ASP A 199 31.21 -33.11 -5.79
C ASP A 199 32.58 -32.87 -5.12
N GLY A 200 32.82 -31.63 -4.68
CA GLY A 200 33.99 -31.18 -3.91
C GLY A 200 33.72 -29.89 -3.15
#